data_AF-R7GMN2-F1
#
_entry.id   AF-R7GMN2-F1
#
_cell.length_a   1.000
_cell.length_b   1.000
_cell.length_c   1.000
_cell.angle_alpha   90.00
_cell.angle_beta   90.00
_cell.angle_gamma   90.00
#
_symmetry.space_group_name_H-M   'P 1'
#
loop_
_entity.id
_entity.type
_entity.pdbx_description
1 polymer ?
#
loop_
_entity_poly.entity_id
_entity_poly.type
_entity_poly.pdbx_seq_one_letter_code
_entity_poly.pdbx_strand_id
1 'polypeptide(L)'
;MIIWIYIYILIHTFKNYLEDKVVSKSLIDYYSTLDIKEAISFVKSLKTDKPSIKKMYQSYLKDLYLKDNDRESYLDILWTLVREDGQIDFYRELKRQYTKEEWIPLRDDLLNNLPPRARLDKIYLEEGMYDQLLNLVIQTPGLYILEEYYHDLLNYPEQLLNKYLEELKPLVGKQDITHYLEEIEEIPGGVQFISLNQLRK
;
A
#
# COMPACT_ATOMS: atom_id res chain seq x y z
N MET A 1 12.09 41.43 11.21
CA MET A 1 11.88 42.02 9.87
C MET A 1 12.80 41.40 8.81
N ILE A 2 14.07 41.14 9.10
CA ILE A 2 15.06 40.61 8.13
C ILE A 2 14.75 39.17 7.67
N ILE A 3 14.39 38.26 8.58
CA ILE A 3 14.11 36.83 8.25
C ILE A 3 12.94 36.69 7.24
N TRP A 4 11.89 37.49 7.40
CA TRP A 4 10.71 37.50 6.53
C TRP A 4 11.03 37.87 5.07
N ILE A 5 12.00 38.76 4.86
CA ILE A 5 12.42 39.17 3.52
C ILE A 5 13.10 37.99 2.79
N TYR A 6 13.93 37.23 3.48
CA TYR A 6 14.62 36.07 2.89
C TYR A 6 13.67 34.92 2.55
N ILE A 7 12.67 34.67 3.39
CA ILE A 7 11.63 33.65 3.12
C ILE A 7 10.85 34.01 1.85
N TYR A 8 10.38 35.25 1.73
CA TYR A 8 9.64 35.70 0.55
C TYR A 8 10.51 35.62 -0.72
N ILE A 9 11.78 35.99 -0.64
CA ILE A 9 12.73 35.87 -1.75
C ILE A 9 12.88 34.40 -2.15
N LEU A 10 13.10 33.49 -1.20
CA LEU A 10 13.26 32.05 -1.47
C LEU A 10 12.03 31.46 -2.18
N ILE A 11 10.82 31.72 -1.67
CA ILE A 11 9.58 31.26 -2.32
C ILE A 11 9.47 31.83 -3.73
N HIS A 12 9.71 33.15 -3.87
CA HIS A 12 9.61 33.81 -5.17
C HIS A 12 10.63 33.25 -6.18
N THR A 13 11.86 32.99 -5.74
CA THR A 13 12.94 32.44 -6.56
C THR A 13 12.65 31.00 -6.99
N PHE A 14 12.13 30.17 -6.08
CA PHE A 14 11.90 28.75 -6.35
C PHE A 14 10.46 28.39 -6.73
N LYS A 15 9.56 29.38 -6.90
CA LYS A 15 8.12 29.14 -7.18
C LYS A 15 7.86 28.19 -8.35
N ASN A 16 8.70 28.24 -9.38
CA ASN A 16 8.57 27.40 -10.58
C ASN A 16 9.07 25.96 -10.37
N TYR A 17 9.67 25.67 -9.22
CA TYR A 17 10.27 24.39 -8.85
C TYR A 17 9.63 23.78 -7.60
N LEU A 18 8.52 24.33 -7.10
CA LEU A 18 7.87 23.81 -5.89
C LEU A 18 7.24 22.43 -6.09
N GLU A 19 6.97 22.02 -7.33
CA GLU A 19 6.56 20.65 -7.64
C GLU A 19 7.73 19.67 -7.73
N ASP A 20 8.98 20.16 -7.72
CA ASP A 20 10.15 19.29 -7.63
C ASP A 20 10.31 18.79 -6.18
N LYS A 21 10.43 17.47 -6.02
CA LYS A 21 10.51 16.82 -4.70
C LYS A 21 11.71 17.30 -3.90
N VAL A 22 12.86 17.48 -4.53
CA VAL A 22 14.10 17.85 -3.84
C VAL A 22 14.06 19.30 -3.40
N VAL A 23 13.61 20.19 -4.29
CA VAL A 23 13.50 21.63 -4.00
C VAL A 23 12.46 21.88 -2.91
N SER A 24 11.25 21.31 -3.05
CA SER A 24 10.19 21.47 -2.05
C SER A 24 10.60 20.95 -0.68
N LYS A 25 11.17 19.73 -0.61
CA LYS A 25 11.64 19.15 0.65
C LYS A 25 12.69 20.03 1.32
N SER A 26 13.69 20.49 0.56
CA SER A 26 14.77 21.34 1.09
C SER A 26 14.24 22.66 1.67
N LEU A 27 13.30 23.32 0.97
CA LEU A 27 12.67 24.55 1.44
C LEU A 27 11.83 24.33 2.70
N ILE A 28 11.02 23.27 2.72
CA ILE A 28 10.18 22.92 3.85
C ILE A 28 11.02 22.57 5.08
N ASP A 29 12.07 21.76 4.90
CA ASP A 29 12.98 21.39 5.97
C ASP A 29 13.64 22.63 6.55
N TYR A 30 14.15 23.53 5.70
CA TYR A 30 14.70 24.83 6.13
C TYR A 30 13.67 25.65 6.95
N TYR A 31 12.45 25.82 6.45
CA TYR A 31 11.41 26.56 7.20
C TYR A 31 11.07 25.90 8.52
N SER A 32 11.00 24.58 8.57
CA SER A 32 10.72 23.84 9.80
C SER A 32 11.80 24.00 10.88
N THR A 33 13.01 24.47 10.52
CA THR A 33 14.06 24.82 11.49
C THR A 33 13.91 26.23 12.06
N LEU A 34 13.24 27.12 11.33
CA LEU A 34 13.00 28.50 11.72
C LEU A 34 11.71 28.63 12.52
N ASP A 35 10.61 28.15 11.93
CA ASP A 35 9.27 28.18 12.51
C ASP A 35 8.41 27.09 11.85
N ILE A 36 8.01 26.10 12.66
CA ILE A 36 7.24 24.97 12.19
C ILE A 36 5.80 25.34 11.77
N LYS A 37 5.19 26.34 12.42
CA LYS A 37 3.83 26.78 12.10
C LYS A 37 3.81 27.48 10.75
N GLU A 38 4.84 28.27 10.46
CA GLU A 38 5.02 28.88 9.15
C GLU A 38 5.30 27.84 8.06
N ALA A 39 6.11 26.81 8.34
CA ALA A 39 6.32 25.71 7.41
C ALA A 39 4.98 25.00 7.08
N ILE A 40 4.14 24.73 8.08
CA ILE A 40 2.80 24.15 7.88
C ILE A 40 1.93 25.07 7.02
N SER A 41 1.89 26.38 7.34
CA SER A 41 1.14 27.38 6.59
C SER A 41 1.58 27.44 5.12
N PHE A 42 2.90 27.44 4.90
CA PHE A 42 3.49 27.41 3.56
C PHE A 42 3.03 26.19 2.77
N VAL A 43 3.16 24.98 3.31
CA VAL A 43 2.74 23.76 2.57
C VAL A 43 1.23 23.76 2.29
N LYS A 44 0.39 24.22 3.22
CA LYS A 44 -1.07 24.37 2.99
C LYS A 44 -1.40 25.35 1.86
N SER A 45 -0.56 26.36 1.66
CA SER A 45 -0.75 27.37 0.61
C SER A 45 -0.45 26.83 -0.79
N LEU A 46 0.36 25.75 -0.90
CA LEU A 46 0.73 25.16 -2.17
C LEU A 46 -0.50 24.57 -2.87
N LYS A 47 -0.63 24.84 -4.17
CA LYS A 47 -1.72 24.36 -5.04
C LYS A 47 -1.13 23.60 -6.21
N THR A 48 -1.77 22.49 -6.56
CA THR A 48 -1.44 21.66 -7.72
C THR A 48 -2.67 20.85 -8.09
N ASP A 49 -2.84 20.55 -9.37
CA ASP A 49 -3.85 19.64 -9.92
C ASP A 49 -3.31 18.21 -10.06
N LYS A 50 -1.99 18.01 -9.94
CA LYS A 50 -1.34 16.71 -10.08
C LYS A 50 -1.52 15.86 -8.81
N PRO A 51 -2.17 14.67 -8.89
CA PRO A 51 -2.40 13.83 -7.71
C PRO A 51 -1.13 13.41 -6.99
N SER A 52 -0.05 13.12 -7.73
CA SER A 52 1.25 12.73 -7.16
C SER A 52 1.88 13.85 -6.33
N ILE A 53 1.76 15.09 -6.78
CA ILE A 53 2.31 16.27 -6.09
C ILE A 53 1.43 16.63 -4.87
N LYS A 54 0.10 16.54 -5.00
CA LYS A 54 -0.82 16.70 -3.85
C LYS A 54 -0.45 15.73 -2.72
N LYS A 55 -0.23 14.45 -3.06
CA LYS A 55 0.19 13.41 -2.12
C LYS A 55 1.54 13.71 -1.47
N MET A 56 2.50 14.21 -2.25
CA MET A 56 3.79 14.63 -1.74
C MET A 56 3.64 15.75 -0.68
N TYR A 57 2.80 16.75 -0.95
CA TYR A 57 2.53 17.82 0.01
C TYR A 57 1.79 17.32 1.27
N GLN A 58 0.81 16.41 1.13
CA GLN A 58 0.18 15.75 2.28
C GLN A 58 1.22 15.00 3.12
N SER A 59 2.17 14.31 2.49
CA SER A 59 3.25 13.61 3.20
C SER A 59 4.14 14.59 3.98
N TYR A 60 4.45 15.76 3.41
CA TYR A 60 5.18 16.80 4.13
C TYR A 60 4.39 17.39 5.29
N LEU A 61 3.09 17.64 5.11
CA LEU A 61 2.23 18.12 6.21
C LEU A 61 2.18 17.12 7.36
N LYS A 62 2.05 15.82 7.05
CA LYS A 62 2.11 14.74 8.05
C LYS A 62 3.39 14.84 8.89
N ASP A 63 4.55 14.91 8.23
CA ASP A 63 5.84 14.96 8.93
C ASP A 63 6.00 16.25 9.77
N LEU A 64 5.48 17.38 9.28
CA LEU A 64 5.48 18.63 10.03
C LEU A 64 4.56 18.58 11.25
N TYR A 65 3.35 18.05 11.15
CA TYR A 65 2.45 17.91 12.30
C TYR A 65 3.01 16.97 13.36
N LEU A 66 3.68 15.89 12.93
CA LEU A 66 4.39 15.01 13.85
C LEU A 66 5.49 15.77 14.61
N LYS A 67 6.30 16.58 13.91
CA LYS A 67 7.37 17.38 14.51
C LYS A 67 6.82 18.51 15.41
N ASP A 68 5.64 19.01 15.11
CA ASP A 68 4.92 20.04 15.88
C ASP A 68 4.16 19.47 17.09
N ASN A 69 4.17 18.14 17.26
CA ASN A 69 3.42 17.42 18.28
C ASN A 69 1.88 17.63 18.18
N ASP A 70 1.39 17.97 16.98
CA ASP A 70 -0.04 18.07 16.66
C ASP A 70 -0.55 16.70 16.18
N ARG A 71 -0.85 15.84 17.16
CA ARG A 71 -1.29 14.46 16.90
C ARG A 71 -2.60 14.39 16.12
N GLU A 72 -3.54 15.31 16.36
CA GLU A 72 -4.86 15.28 15.70
C GLU A 72 -4.71 15.53 14.20
N SER A 73 -4.02 16.60 13.82
CA SER A 73 -3.76 16.91 12.42
C SER A 73 -2.88 15.87 11.73
N TYR A 74 -1.90 15.31 12.45
CA TYR A 74 -1.08 14.20 11.95
C TYR A 74 -1.94 12.98 11.60
N LEU A 75 -2.84 12.56 12.50
CA LEU A 75 -3.72 11.42 12.28
C LEU A 75 -4.70 11.66 11.13
N ASP A 76 -5.30 12.86 11.04
CA ASP A 76 -6.23 13.21 9.97
C ASP A 76 -5.58 13.09 8.57
N ILE A 77 -4.36 13.59 8.43
CA ILE A 77 -3.59 13.45 7.18
C ILE A 77 -3.24 11.99 6.91
N LEU A 78 -2.84 11.23 7.94
CA LEU A 78 -2.46 9.84 7.77
C LEU A 78 -3.67 8.97 7.35
N TRP A 79 -4.84 9.18 7.95
CA TRP A 79 -6.10 8.58 7.50
C TRP A 79 -6.42 8.92 6.05
N THR A 80 -6.25 10.19 5.67
CA THR A 80 -6.46 10.64 4.29
C THR A 80 -5.51 9.93 3.33
N LEU A 81 -4.22 9.85 3.64
CA LEU A 81 -3.22 9.18 2.83
C LEU A 81 -3.54 7.70 2.65
N VAL A 82 -3.95 6.99 3.71
CA VAL A 82 -4.32 5.57 3.61
C VAL A 82 -5.56 5.37 2.74
N ARG A 83 -6.59 6.20 2.92
CA ARG A 83 -7.84 6.12 2.14
C ARG A 83 -7.67 6.52 0.67
N GLU A 84 -6.87 7.54 0.39
CA GLU A 84 -6.66 7.97 -0.99
C GLU A 84 -5.67 7.06 -1.71
N ASP A 85 -4.64 6.53 -1.01
CA ASP A 85 -3.51 5.85 -1.63
C ASP A 85 -3.48 4.33 -1.51
N GLY A 86 -3.90 3.79 -0.36
CA GLY A 86 -3.87 2.35 -0.10
C GLY A 86 -2.47 1.74 -0.13
N GLN A 87 -1.40 2.54 -0.01
CA GLN A 87 -0.04 2.02 0.16
C GLN A 87 0.18 1.51 1.58
N ILE A 88 0.89 0.39 1.67
CA ILE A 88 1.07 -0.36 2.89
C ILE A 88 1.86 0.39 3.95
N ASP A 89 2.80 1.26 3.57
CA ASP A 89 3.64 1.96 4.54
C ASP A 89 2.82 2.97 5.36
N PHE A 90 1.88 3.69 4.74
CA PHE A 90 0.95 4.55 5.47
C PHE A 90 -0.02 3.74 6.33
N TYR A 91 -0.47 2.58 5.84
CA TYR A 91 -1.32 1.68 6.62
C TYR A 91 -0.61 1.20 7.90
N ARG A 92 0.64 0.75 7.78
CA ARG A 92 1.48 0.34 8.92
C ARG A 92 1.74 1.50 9.88
N GLU A 93 2.04 2.69 9.35
CA GLU A 93 2.24 3.88 10.16
C GLU A 93 0.98 4.24 10.95
N LEU A 94 -0.20 4.14 10.32
CA LEU A 94 -1.49 4.40 10.94
C LEU A 94 -1.81 3.38 12.03
N LYS A 95 -1.66 2.08 11.73
CA LYS A 95 -1.88 0.98 12.67
C LYS A 95 -1.08 1.15 13.96
N ARG A 96 0.18 1.63 13.86
CA ARG A 96 1.05 1.87 15.03
C ARG A 96 0.53 2.95 15.98
N GLN A 97 -0.45 3.75 15.57
CA GLN A 97 -1.02 4.82 16.40
C GLN A 97 -2.11 4.33 17.35
N TYR A 98 -2.51 3.06 17.24
CA TYR A 98 -3.61 2.45 17.97
C TYR A 98 -3.15 1.20 18.69
N THR A 99 -3.77 0.92 19.83
CA THR A 99 -3.68 -0.40 20.45
C THR A 99 -4.39 -1.43 19.57
N LYS A 100 -4.15 -2.73 19.82
CA LYS A 100 -4.78 -3.80 19.04
C LYS A 100 -6.31 -3.73 19.16
N GLU A 101 -6.81 -3.45 20.35
CA GLU A 101 -8.23 -3.39 20.67
C GLU A 101 -8.94 -2.23 19.97
N GLU A 102 -8.28 -1.06 19.89
CA GLU A 102 -8.77 0.10 19.15
C GLU A 102 -8.69 -0.11 17.63
N TRP A 103 -7.63 -0.79 17.16
CA TRP A 103 -7.35 -0.94 15.74
C TRP A 103 -8.37 -1.81 15.01
N ILE A 104 -8.78 -2.93 15.62
CA ILE A 104 -9.66 -3.91 14.96
C ILE A 104 -10.94 -3.29 14.35
N PRO A 105 -11.78 -2.54 15.09
CA PRO A 105 -12.98 -1.94 14.50
C PRO A 105 -12.66 -0.86 13.45
N LEU A 106 -11.58 -0.10 13.63
CA LEU A 106 -11.15 0.94 12.68
C LEU A 106 -10.63 0.34 11.38
N ARG A 107 -9.89 -0.76 11.49
CA ARG A 107 -9.37 -1.53 10.37
C ARG A 107 -10.52 -2.04 9.51
N ASP A 108 -11.51 -2.67 10.11
CA ASP A 108 -12.57 -3.33 9.34
C ASP A 108 -13.39 -2.28 8.55
N ASP A 109 -13.69 -1.12 9.14
CA ASP A 109 -14.29 0.01 8.42
C ASP A 109 -13.38 0.52 7.29
N LEU A 110 -12.08 0.67 7.58
CA LEU A 110 -11.10 1.15 6.60
C LEU A 110 -11.01 0.22 5.39
N LEU A 111 -10.86 -1.09 5.59
CA LEU A 111 -10.66 -2.05 4.51
C LEU A 111 -11.84 -2.08 3.53
N ASN A 112 -13.07 -1.87 4.02
CA ASN A 112 -14.26 -1.78 3.19
C ASN A 112 -14.31 -0.53 2.30
N ASN A 113 -13.50 0.50 2.62
CA ASN A 113 -13.50 1.80 1.94
C ASN A 113 -12.17 2.10 1.22
N LEU A 114 -11.24 1.13 1.15
CA LEU A 114 -9.98 1.32 0.44
C LEU A 114 -10.19 1.37 -1.09
N PRO A 115 -9.36 2.12 -1.82
CA PRO A 115 -9.49 2.25 -3.26
C PRO A 115 -9.09 0.93 -3.94
N PRO A 116 -9.60 0.62 -5.16
CA PRO A 116 -9.30 -0.64 -5.86
C PRO A 116 -7.81 -0.91 -6.12
N ARG A 117 -6.99 0.15 -6.12
CA ARG A 117 -5.53 0.08 -6.30
C ARG A 117 -4.76 -0.26 -5.01
N ALA A 118 -5.43 -0.34 -3.87
CA ALA A 118 -4.80 -0.72 -2.61
C ALA A 118 -4.30 -2.16 -2.69
N ARG A 119 -3.12 -2.42 -2.11
CA ARG A 119 -2.56 -3.78 -1.98
C ARG A 119 -3.24 -4.52 -0.83
N LEU A 120 -4.54 -4.80 -0.98
CA LEU A 120 -5.35 -5.52 0.02
C LEU A 120 -4.75 -6.88 0.35
N ASP A 121 -4.19 -7.55 -0.65
CA ASP A 121 -3.43 -8.79 -0.50
C ASP A 121 -2.33 -8.68 0.56
N LYS A 122 -1.50 -7.63 0.49
CA LYS A 122 -0.44 -7.41 1.49
C LYS A 122 -1.00 -7.03 2.86
N ILE A 123 -2.09 -6.27 2.89
CA ILE A 123 -2.73 -5.88 4.15
C ILE A 123 -3.34 -7.11 4.84
N TYR A 124 -4.04 -7.98 4.10
CA TYR A 124 -4.61 -9.20 4.65
C TYR A 124 -3.53 -10.12 5.21
N LEU A 125 -2.39 -10.26 4.52
CA LEU A 125 -1.26 -11.01 5.04
C LEU A 125 -0.75 -10.46 6.38
N GLU A 126 -0.55 -9.14 6.50
CA GLU A 126 -0.10 -8.50 7.75
C GLU A 126 -1.09 -8.56 8.91
N GLU A 127 -2.37 -8.63 8.58
CA GLU A 127 -3.47 -8.73 9.53
C GLU A 127 -3.80 -10.17 9.91
N GLY A 128 -3.14 -11.17 9.28
CA GLY A 128 -3.44 -12.59 9.46
C GLY A 128 -4.83 -12.98 8.94
N MET A 129 -5.38 -12.21 8.00
CA MET A 129 -6.69 -12.40 7.39
C MET A 129 -6.59 -13.38 6.21
N TYR A 130 -6.14 -14.60 6.50
CA TYR A 130 -5.82 -15.61 5.48
C TYR A 130 -7.03 -16.04 4.65
N ASP A 131 -8.23 -16.07 5.22
CA ASP A 131 -9.46 -16.38 4.47
C ASP A 131 -9.76 -15.30 3.42
N GLN A 132 -9.58 -14.02 3.77
CA GLN A 132 -9.77 -12.89 2.86
C GLN A 132 -8.67 -12.84 1.80
N LEU A 133 -7.42 -13.13 2.18
CA LEU A 133 -6.30 -13.26 1.23
C LEU A 133 -6.59 -14.38 0.22
N LEU A 134 -6.98 -15.56 0.69
CA LEU A 134 -7.35 -16.69 -0.16
C LEU A 134 -8.48 -16.32 -1.12
N ASN A 135 -9.56 -15.71 -0.61
CA ASN A 135 -10.68 -15.31 -1.45
C ASN A 135 -10.25 -14.32 -2.54
N LEU A 136 -9.38 -13.36 -2.21
CA LEU A 136 -8.80 -12.45 -3.19
C LEU A 136 -7.98 -13.20 -4.25
N VAL A 137 -7.14 -14.16 -3.83
CA VAL A 137 -6.32 -14.98 -4.73
C VAL A 137 -7.18 -15.78 -5.70
N ILE A 138 -8.24 -16.45 -5.20
CA ILE A 138 -9.14 -17.26 -6.03
C ILE A 138 -9.86 -16.39 -7.06
N GLN A 139 -10.38 -15.23 -6.64
CA GLN A 139 -11.14 -14.31 -7.50
C GLN A 139 -10.28 -13.59 -8.53
N THR A 140 -8.98 -13.45 -8.30
CA THR A 140 -8.06 -12.76 -9.23
C THR A 140 -7.68 -13.70 -10.38
N PRO A 141 -7.90 -13.35 -11.66
CA PRO A 141 -7.51 -14.19 -12.78
C PRO A 141 -5.99 -14.43 -12.86
N GLY A 142 -5.61 -15.63 -13.27
CA GLY A 142 -4.21 -16.05 -13.38
C GLY A 142 -3.61 -16.53 -12.05
N LEU A 143 -2.32 -16.85 -12.08
CA LEU A 143 -1.59 -17.43 -10.95
C LEU A 143 -0.63 -16.45 -10.25
N TYR A 144 -0.41 -15.26 -10.80
CA TYR A 144 0.57 -14.30 -10.28
C TYR A 144 0.41 -13.99 -8.78
N ILE A 145 -0.82 -13.72 -8.33
CA ILE A 145 -1.08 -13.47 -6.90
C ILE A 145 -0.95 -14.76 -6.09
N LEU A 146 -1.35 -15.92 -6.63
CA LEU A 146 -1.19 -17.19 -5.95
C LEU A 146 0.28 -17.52 -5.71
N GLU A 147 1.13 -17.36 -6.73
CA GLU A 147 2.59 -17.55 -6.63
C GLU A 147 3.19 -16.66 -5.52
N GLU A 148 2.76 -15.39 -5.45
CA GLU A 148 3.25 -14.45 -4.43
C GLU A 148 2.92 -14.88 -3.00
N TYR A 149 1.84 -15.62 -2.78
CA TYR A 149 1.33 -16.04 -1.46
C TYR A 149 1.25 -17.55 -1.28
N TYR A 150 1.92 -18.33 -2.13
CA TYR A 150 1.80 -19.78 -2.17
C TYR A 150 2.06 -20.42 -0.81
N HIS A 151 3.21 -20.10 -0.20
CA HIS A 151 3.59 -20.65 1.10
C HIS A 151 2.70 -20.17 2.26
N ASP A 152 2.15 -18.96 2.16
CA ASP A 152 1.26 -18.40 3.17
C ASP A 152 -0.11 -19.11 3.19
N LEU A 153 -0.49 -19.75 2.08
CA LEU A 153 -1.82 -20.33 1.86
C LEU A 153 -1.84 -21.87 1.83
N LEU A 154 -0.73 -22.55 2.14
CA LEU A 154 -0.64 -24.02 2.13
C LEU A 154 -1.65 -24.74 3.04
N ASN A 155 -2.24 -24.03 4.01
CA ASN A 155 -3.32 -24.55 4.86
C ASN A 155 -4.68 -24.65 4.15
N TYR A 156 -4.77 -24.24 2.87
CA TYR A 156 -5.98 -24.28 2.03
C TYR A 156 -5.78 -25.15 0.78
N PRO A 157 -5.40 -26.43 0.93
CA PRO A 157 -4.94 -27.27 -0.17
C PRO A 157 -6.00 -27.46 -1.26
N GLU A 158 -7.25 -27.71 -0.88
CA GLU A 158 -8.34 -27.93 -1.85
C GLU A 158 -8.57 -26.70 -2.74
N GLN A 159 -8.57 -25.52 -2.13
CA GLN A 159 -8.80 -24.26 -2.83
C GLN A 159 -7.64 -23.92 -3.77
N LEU A 160 -6.40 -24.13 -3.33
CA LEU A 160 -5.22 -23.92 -4.18
C LEU A 160 -5.22 -24.88 -5.37
N LEU A 161 -5.46 -26.17 -5.15
CA LEU A 161 -5.53 -27.17 -6.23
C LEU A 161 -6.60 -26.82 -7.26
N ASN A 162 -7.79 -26.42 -6.82
CA ASN A 162 -8.86 -25.99 -7.73
C ASN A 162 -8.47 -24.75 -8.54
N LYS A 163 -7.82 -23.75 -7.91
CA LYS A 163 -7.32 -22.57 -8.61
C LYS A 163 -6.29 -22.94 -9.69
N TYR A 164 -5.32 -23.79 -9.38
CA TYR A 164 -4.36 -24.28 -10.38
C TYR A 164 -5.05 -25.01 -11.53
N LEU A 165 -6.03 -25.86 -11.24
CA LEU A 165 -6.77 -26.59 -12.27
C LEU A 165 -7.49 -25.64 -13.24
N GLU A 166 -8.19 -24.64 -12.71
CA GLU A 166 -8.92 -23.66 -13.51
C GLU A 166 -7.99 -22.90 -14.47
N GLU A 167 -6.83 -22.44 -13.96
CA GLU A 167 -5.89 -21.63 -14.73
C GLU A 167 -5.01 -22.45 -15.70
N LEU A 168 -4.61 -23.67 -15.33
CA LEU A 168 -3.66 -24.48 -16.12
C LEU A 168 -4.33 -25.40 -17.15
N LYS A 169 -5.55 -25.86 -16.89
CA LYS A 169 -6.24 -26.80 -17.81
C LYS A 169 -6.31 -26.30 -19.26
N PRO A 170 -6.56 -25.00 -19.54
CA PRO A 170 -6.54 -24.49 -20.91
C PRO A 170 -5.15 -24.52 -21.58
N LEU A 171 -4.08 -24.60 -20.78
CA LEU A 171 -2.67 -24.51 -21.19
C LEU A 171 -2.02 -25.87 -21.41
N VAL A 172 -2.60 -26.96 -20.89
CA VAL A 172 -2.07 -28.33 -21.01
C VAL A 172 -1.79 -28.67 -22.48
N GLY A 173 -0.53 -29.01 -22.77
CA GLY A 173 -0.06 -29.36 -24.11
C GLY A 173 0.11 -28.19 -25.08
N LYS A 174 -0.19 -26.96 -24.66
CA LYS A 174 0.03 -25.71 -25.42
C LYS A 174 1.19 -24.89 -24.88
N GLN A 175 1.43 -24.95 -23.57
CA GLN A 175 2.50 -24.25 -22.87
C GLN A 175 3.21 -25.19 -21.91
N ASP A 176 4.44 -24.81 -21.54
CA ASP A 176 5.16 -25.47 -20.46
C ASP A 176 4.56 -25.02 -19.12
N ILE A 177 4.06 -25.99 -18.36
CA ILE A 177 3.47 -25.77 -17.03
C ILE A 177 4.24 -26.51 -15.94
N THR A 178 5.46 -27.00 -16.23
CA THR A 178 6.24 -27.88 -15.36
C THR A 178 6.47 -27.27 -13.99
N HIS A 179 6.82 -25.97 -13.93
CA HIS A 179 7.00 -25.24 -12.67
C HIS A 179 5.77 -25.34 -11.76
N TYR A 180 4.56 -25.12 -12.29
CA TYR A 180 3.34 -25.21 -11.50
C TYR A 180 3.02 -26.65 -11.07
N LEU A 181 3.40 -27.66 -11.85
CA LEU A 181 3.22 -29.05 -11.43
C LEU A 181 4.10 -29.37 -10.22
N GLU A 182 5.32 -28.83 -10.15
CA GLU A 182 6.20 -28.98 -8.99
C GLU A 182 5.57 -28.34 -7.73
N GLU A 183 5.04 -27.12 -7.86
CA GLU A 183 4.32 -26.47 -6.76
C GLU A 183 3.08 -27.25 -6.32
N ILE A 184 2.32 -27.81 -7.27
CA ILE A 184 1.14 -28.62 -6.95
C ILE A 184 1.54 -29.89 -6.19
N GLU A 185 2.65 -30.55 -6.53
CA GLU A 185 3.11 -31.77 -5.84
C GLU A 185 3.43 -31.54 -4.36
N GLU A 186 3.83 -30.34 -3.98
CA GLU A 186 4.07 -29.94 -2.59
C GLU A 186 2.78 -29.73 -1.79
N ILE A 187 1.65 -29.49 -2.46
CA ILE A 187 0.34 -29.33 -1.81
C ILE A 187 -0.19 -30.71 -1.36
N PRO A 188 -0.74 -30.84 -0.14
CA PRO A 188 -1.42 -32.07 0.30
C PRO A 188 -2.44 -32.59 -0.74
N GLY A 189 -2.20 -33.80 -1.26
CA GLY A 189 -3.04 -34.45 -2.28
C GLY A 189 -2.72 -34.07 -3.73
N GLY A 190 -1.73 -33.22 -3.97
CA GLY A 190 -1.40 -32.69 -5.28
C GLY A 190 -0.94 -33.71 -6.30
N VAL A 191 -0.14 -34.71 -5.90
CA VAL A 191 0.30 -35.80 -6.80
C VAL A 191 -0.90 -36.57 -7.37
N GLN A 192 -1.86 -36.93 -6.51
CA GLN A 192 -3.10 -37.58 -6.95
C GLN A 192 -3.93 -36.64 -7.82
N PHE A 193 -3.98 -35.35 -7.45
CA PHE A 193 -4.73 -34.34 -8.19
C PHE A 193 -4.22 -34.14 -9.63
N ILE A 194 -2.91 -34.05 -9.84
CA ILE A 194 -2.27 -33.96 -11.17
C ILE A 194 -2.67 -35.17 -12.02
N SER A 195 -2.59 -36.36 -11.43
CA SER A 195 -2.88 -37.63 -12.11
C SER A 195 -4.36 -37.73 -12.51
N LEU A 196 -5.27 -37.42 -11.58
CA LEU A 196 -6.71 -37.46 -11.79
C LEU A 196 -7.18 -36.48 -12.87
N ASN A 197 -6.57 -35.30 -12.93
CA ASN A 197 -6.93 -34.24 -13.87
C ASN A 197 -6.11 -34.24 -15.17
N GLN A 198 -5.21 -35.22 -15.35
CA GLN A 198 -4.39 -35.36 -16.57
C GLN A 198 -3.57 -34.10 -16.89
N LEU A 199 -3.06 -33.41 -15.86
CA LEU A 199 -2.27 -32.19 -16.02
C LEU A 199 -0.86 -32.48 -16.54
N ARG A 200 -0.34 -33.68 -16.24
CA ARG A 200 0.91 -34.20 -16.78
C ARG A 200 0.57 -35.17 -17.93
N LYS A 201 1.25 -35.00 -19.07
CA LYS A 201 1.12 -35.91 -20.22
C LYS A 201 1.68 -37.29 -19.93
#